data_AF-A0A955Q7B0-F1
#
_entry.id   AF-A0A955Q7B0-F1
#
_cell.length_a   1.000
_cell.length_b   1.000
_cell.length_c   1.000
_cell.angle_alpha   90.00
_cell.angle_beta   90.00
_cell.angle_gamma   90.00
#
_symmetry.space_group_name_H-M   'P 1'
#
loop_
_entity.id
_entity.type
_entity.pdbx_description
1 polymer ?
#
loop_
_entity_poly.entity_id
_entity_poly.type
_entity_poly.pdbx_seq_one_letter_code
_entity_poly.pdbx_strand_id
1 'polypeptide(L)'
;MTNWKWLREIVDEACQPIGPYWPMKTFAYYNPIRDLEHLPFVRAIEEANQLLGAKGFLPVEEYRQIFCQGRITLPALERALRRVGPPLPARATIRVGARTIHVHDVWRIHAAYGIEILPAVLMTWTLELEGLTTRFRSDLPDDSRSSIIDRTIRECEKCRHDPESAYLHNLWKSSLAACQLSDPVSGLPSFHAPDPGRSANASGYKVALVPVDLPMDRTMGDWLDSETGSVLVE
;
A
#
# COMPACT_ATOMS: atom_id res chain seq x y z
N MET A 1 46.92 -30.29 -27.02
CA MET A 1 46.93 -30.70 -25.60
C MET A 1 45.56 -30.41 -25.01
N THR A 2 45.06 -31.32 -24.19
CA THR A 2 43.66 -31.72 -24.04
C THR A 2 42.73 -30.70 -23.35
N ASN A 3 41.76 -30.20 -24.12
CA ASN A 3 40.65 -29.31 -23.74
C ASN A 3 39.69 -29.91 -22.68
N TRP A 4 39.78 -31.23 -22.42
CA TRP A 4 38.85 -31.90 -21.50
C TRP A 4 39.09 -31.58 -20.02
N LYS A 5 40.34 -31.28 -19.60
CA LYS A 5 40.64 -30.95 -18.19
C LYS A 5 39.99 -29.63 -17.80
N TRP A 6 40.16 -28.62 -18.64
CA TRP A 6 39.52 -27.31 -18.49
C TRP A 6 37.99 -27.41 -18.50
N LEU A 7 37.43 -28.22 -19.41
CA LEU A 7 35.98 -28.42 -19.46
C LEU A 7 35.45 -29.17 -18.23
N ARG A 8 36.25 -30.09 -17.65
CA ARG A 8 35.89 -30.78 -16.41
C ARG A 8 35.97 -29.85 -15.19
N GLU A 9 36.98 -28.97 -15.12
CA GLU A 9 37.09 -27.94 -14.09
C GLU A 9 35.90 -26.98 -14.10
N ILE A 10 35.48 -26.51 -15.29
CA ILE A 10 34.30 -25.64 -15.42
C ILE A 10 33.01 -26.36 -15.01
N VAL A 11 32.86 -27.63 -15.38
CA VAL A 11 31.68 -28.42 -14.98
C VAL A 11 31.67 -28.65 -13.47
N ASP A 12 32.81 -28.99 -12.87
CA ASP A 12 32.92 -29.18 -11.42
C ASP A 12 32.64 -27.87 -10.66
N GLU A 13 33.14 -26.73 -11.15
CA GLU A 13 32.85 -25.40 -10.61
C GLU A 13 31.36 -25.04 -10.74
N ALA A 14 30.75 -25.29 -11.91
CA ALA A 14 29.33 -25.03 -12.14
C ALA A 14 28.41 -25.98 -11.36
N CYS A 15 28.89 -27.16 -10.94
CA CYS A 15 28.13 -28.13 -10.16
C CYS A 15 28.29 -27.96 -8.65
N GLN A 16 29.24 -27.14 -8.16
CA GLN A 16 29.36 -26.78 -6.74
C GLN A 16 28.02 -26.38 -6.09
N PRO A 17 27.16 -25.55 -6.72
CA PRO A 17 25.86 -25.19 -6.14
C PRO A 17 24.75 -26.21 -6.38
N ILE A 18 24.97 -27.25 -7.20
CA ILE A 18 23.96 -28.26 -7.53
C ILE A 18 24.07 -29.42 -6.53
N GLY A 19 23.03 -29.61 -5.71
CA GLY A 19 22.98 -30.69 -4.73
C GLY A 19 23.23 -32.08 -5.36
N PRO A 20 24.01 -32.97 -4.69
CA PRO A 20 24.59 -34.18 -5.29
C PRO A 20 23.63 -35.32 -5.72
N TYR A 21 22.31 -35.15 -5.76
CA TYR A 21 21.35 -36.28 -5.84
C TYR A 21 20.19 -36.12 -6.84
N TRP A 22 20.44 -35.67 -8.07
CA TRP A 22 19.43 -35.72 -9.16
C TRP A 22 19.41 -37.10 -9.88
N PRO A 23 18.25 -37.69 -10.27
CA PRO A 23 16.91 -37.13 -10.33
C PRO A 23 16.07 -37.47 -9.10
N MET A 24 15.54 -36.45 -8.43
CA MET A 24 14.71 -36.64 -7.23
C MET A 24 13.26 -37.01 -7.58
N LYS A 25 12.80 -38.18 -7.12
CA LYS A 25 11.40 -38.62 -7.21
C LYS A 25 10.55 -38.25 -5.97
N THR A 26 11.14 -37.73 -4.90
CA THR A 26 10.43 -37.43 -3.64
C THR A 26 11.06 -36.25 -2.88
N PHE A 27 10.17 -35.54 -2.17
CA PHE A 27 10.30 -34.36 -1.30
C PHE A 27 11.70 -33.72 -1.09
N ALA A 28 11.81 -32.45 -1.48
CA ALA A 28 12.95 -31.60 -1.16
C ALA A 28 12.98 -31.26 0.33
N TYR A 29 13.79 -31.98 1.12
CA TYR A 29 14.08 -31.67 2.53
C TYR A 29 15.25 -30.67 2.69
N TYR A 30 15.90 -30.27 1.59
CA TYR A 30 17.12 -29.48 1.66
C TYR A 30 16.79 -27.99 1.50
N ASN A 31 17.23 -27.18 2.48
CA ASN A 31 17.20 -25.73 2.41
C ASN A 31 17.94 -25.28 1.13
N PRO A 32 17.29 -24.59 0.18
CA PRO A 32 17.92 -24.19 -1.08
C PRO A 32 19.15 -23.28 -0.92
N ILE A 33 19.32 -22.64 0.25
CA ILE A 33 20.46 -21.79 0.57
C ILE A 33 21.42 -22.43 1.58
N ARG A 34 21.42 -23.76 1.72
CA ARG A 34 22.21 -24.46 2.75
C ARG A 34 23.68 -24.07 2.75
N ASP A 35 24.31 -24.08 1.59
CA ASP A 35 25.75 -23.78 1.47
C ASP A 35 26.05 -22.29 1.66
N LEU A 36 25.00 -21.45 1.75
CA LEU A 36 25.06 -20.02 2.02
C LEU A 36 24.62 -19.66 3.44
N GLU A 37 24.35 -20.64 4.32
CA GLU A 37 23.89 -20.40 5.71
C GLU A 37 24.92 -19.67 6.59
N HIS A 38 26.19 -19.63 6.15
CA HIS A 38 27.24 -18.85 6.79
C HIS A 38 27.11 -17.33 6.53
N LEU A 39 26.28 -16.92 5.57
CA LEU A 39 25.99 -15.52 5.28
C LEU A 39 24.74 -15.05 6.03
N PRO A 40 24.62 -13.75 6.36
CA PRO A 40 23.35 -13.17 6.80
C PRO A 40 22.26 -13.45 5.77
N PHE A 41 21.04 -13.77 6.23
CA PHE A 41 19.94 -14.24 5.36
C PHE A 41 19.74 -13.42 4.09
N VAL A 42 19.71 -12.08 4.18
CA VAL A 42 19.55 -11.20 3.01
C VAL A 42 20.67 -11.40 1.99
N ARG A 43 21.93 -11.51 2.46
CA ARG A 43 23.10 -11.76 1.61
C ARG A 43 23.07 -13.17 1.02
N ALA A 44 22.65 -14.16 1.79
CA ALA A 44 22.46 -15.52 1.30
C ALA A 44 21.41 -15.58 0.17
N ILE A 45 20.30 -14.84 0.30
CA ILE A 45 19.29 -14.73 -0.76
C ILE A 45 19.81 -13.99 -1.99
N GLU A 46 20.55 -12.89 -1.81
CA GLU A 46 21.18 -12.16 -2.92
C GLU A 46 22.12 -13.07 -3.73
N GLU A 47 22.97 -13.82 -3.04
CA GLU A 47 23.91 -14.76 -3.66
C GLU A 47 23.18 -15.93 -4.35
N ALA A 48 22.17 -16.51 -3.68
CA ALA A 48 21.34 -17.56 -4.26
C ALA A 48 20.56 -17.09 -5.50
N ASN A 49 20.12 -15.82 -5.52
CA ASN A 49 19.47 -15.26 -6.69
C ASN A 49 20.45 -15.15 -7.87
N GLN A 50 21.67 -14.66 -7.63
CA GLN A 50 22.69 -14.56 -8.68
C GLN A 50 23.10 -15.93 -9.23
N LEU A 51 23.27 -16.93 -8.36
CA LEU A 51 23.72 -18.26 -8.74
C LEU A 51 22.61 -19.15 -9.32
N LEU A 52 21.40 -19.06 -8.76
CA LEU A 52 20.31 -20.03 -9.01
C LEU A 52 19.02 -19.38 -9.56
N GLY A 53 18.96 -18.06 -9.67
CA GLY A 53 17.74 -17.32 -10.02
C GLY A 53 16.65 -17.42 -8.95
N ALA A 54 17.00 -17.82 -7.72
CA ALA A 54 16.05 -18.04 -6.65
C ALA A 54 15.49 -16.71 -6.10
N LYS A 55 14.15 -16.60 -6.03
CA LYS A 55 13.46 -15.51 -5.33
C LYS A 55 13.31 -15.87 -3.85
N GLY A 56 14.16 -15.32 -2.98
CA GLY A 56 14.14 -15.63 -1.54
C GLY A 56 13.12 -14.87 -0.70
N PHE A 57 12.36 -13.96 -1.32
CA PHE A 57 11.27 -13.23 -0.70
C PHE A 57 10.03 -13.33 -1.56
N LEU A 58 8.86 -13.27 -0.91
CA LEU A 58 7.61 -13.13 -1.64
C LEU A 58 7.53 -11.73 -2.27
N PRO A 59 6.78 -11.56 -3.37
CA PRO A 59 6.35 -10.25 -3.84
C PRO A 59 5.68 -9.45 -2.71
N VAL A 60 5.79 -8.13 -2.74
CA VAL A 60 5.22 -7.27 -1.69
C VAL A 60 3.71 -7.40 -1.59
N GLU A 61 3.05 -7.64 -2.73
CA GLU A 61 1.61 -7.87 -2.84
C GLU A 61 1.17 -9.13 -2.06
N GLU A 62 1.97 -10.19 -2.09
CA GLU A 62 1.69 -11.41 -1.33
C GLU A 62 1.84 -11.17 0.17
N TYR A 63 2.86 -10.42 0.61
CA TYR A 63 2.98 -10.02 2.02
C TYR A 63 1.78 -9.19 2.48
N ARG A 64 1.31 -8.25 1.66
CA ARG A 64 0.10 -7.46 1.94
C ARG A 64 -1.15 -8.34 2.00
N GLN A 65 -1.28 -9.32 1.12
CA GLN A 65 -2.41 -10.27 1.18
C GLN A 65 -2.38 -11.13 2.45
N ILE A 66 -1.20 -11.60 2.87
CA ILE A 66 -1.01 -12.34 4.13
C ILE A 66 -1.34 -11.45 5.34
N PHE A 67 -1.04 -10.15 5.26
CA PHE A 67 -1.45 -9.15 6.26
C PHE A 67 -2.98 -8.99 6.30
N CYS A 68 -3.64 -8.82 5.15
CA CYS A 68 -5.11 -8.75 5.08
C CYS A 68 -5.81 -10.03 5.60
N GLN A 69 -5.16 -11.18 5.45
CA GLN A 69 -5.64 -12.47 6.01
C GLN A 69 -5.39 -12.61 7.52
N GLY A 70 -4.77 -11.62 8.17
CA GLY A 70 -4.45 -11.63 9.61
C GLY A 70 -3.28 -12.54 10.00
N ARG A 71 -2.59 -13.17 9.04
CA ARG A 71 -1.42 -14.04 9.32
C ARG A 71 -0.18 -13.22 9.70
N ILE A 72 0.00 -12.05 9.10
CA ILE A 72 0.92 -11.02 9.59
C ILE A 72 0.08 -10.02 10.37
N THR A 73 0.38 -9.85 11.66
CA THR A 73 -0.35 -8.91 12.52
C THR A 73 0.31 -7.55 12.54
N LEU A 74 -0.46 -6.49 12.84
CA LEU A 74 0.08 -5.14 12.97
C LEU A 74 1.24 -5.06 13.99
N PRO A 75 1.16 -5.67 15.19
CA PRO A 75 2.28 -5.68 16.13
C PRO A 75 3.53 -6.40 15.58
N ALA A 76 3.35 -7.44 14.75
CA ALA A 76 4.47 -8.12 14.11
C ALA A 76 5.13 -7.23 13.04
N LEU A 77 4.33 -6.54 12.24
CA LEU A 77 4.80 -5.56 11.26
C LEU A 77 5.58 -4.42 11.93
N GLU A 78 5.06 -3.86 13.00
CA GLU A 78 5.73 -2.78 13.74
C GLU A 78 7.05 -3.23 14.39
N ARG A 79 7.09 -4.45 14.94
CA ARG A 79 8.34 -5.04 15.44
C ARG A 79 9.37 -5.21 14.31
N ALA A 80 8.93 -5.64 13.14
CA ALA A 80 9.80 -5.76 11.98
C ALA A 80 10.32 -4.38 11.55
N LEU A 81 9.45 -3.38 11.40
CA LEU A 81 9.83 -2.01 11.04
C LEU A 81 10.84 -1.40 12.02
N ARG A 82 10.70 -1.65 13.33
CA ARG A 82 11.71 -1.20 14.31
C ARG A 82 13.07 -1.88 14.17
N ARG A 83 13.09 -3.13 13.68
CA ARG A 83 14.31 -3.93 13.55
C ARG A 83 15.05 -3.68 12.24
N VAL A 84 14.32 -3.57 11.12
CA VAL A 84 14.91 -3.48 9.76
C VAL A 84 14.63 -2.16 9.06
N GLY A 85 13.71 -1.34 9.60
CA GLY A 85 13.41 -0.03 9.02
C GLY A 85 14.62 0.91 9.11
N PRO A 86 14.68 1.92 8.22
CA PRO A 86 15.75 2.91 8.27
C PRO A 86 15.85 3.57 9.65
N PRO A 87 17.05 3.97 10.10
CA PRO A 87 17.22 4.66 11.37
C PRO A 87 16.42 5.97 11.35
N LEU A 88 15.28 5.96 12.03
CA LEU A 88 14.39 7.11 12.09
C LEU A 88 14.97 8.14 13.06
N PRO A 89 15.10 9.42 12.68
CA PRO A 89 15.11 10.46 13.69
C PRO A 89 13.76 10.39 14.42
N ALA A 90 13.77 10.16 15.74
CA ALA A 90 12.59 9.94 16.57
C ALA A 90 11.52 11.05 16.54
N ARG A 91 11.71 12.11 15.75
CA ARG A 91 10.93 13.34 15.70
C ARG A 91 10.61 13.85 14.29
N ALA A 92 10.81 13.06 13.23
CA ALA A 92 10.30 13.48 11.93
C ALA A 92 8.77 13.40 11.95
N THR A 93 8.14 14.56 12.13
CA THR A 93 6.69 14.75 12.13
C THR A 93 6.30 15.80 11.14
N ILE A 94 5.19 15.58 10.44
CA ILE A 94 4.57 16.58 9.56
C ILE A 94 3.26 16.99 10.20
N ARG A 95 3.00 18.29 10.27
CA ARG A 95 1.71 18.81 10.73
C ARG A 95 0.82 19.10 9.53
N VAL A 96 -0.35 18.48 9.47
CA VAL A 96 -1.38 18.68 8.45
C VAL A 96 -2.65 19.16 9.15
N GLY A 97 -2.96 20.45 8.99
CA GLY A 97 -4.01 21.11 9.77
C GLY A 97 -3.73 21.02 11.28
N ALA A 98 -4.66 20.46 12.05
CA ALA A 98 -4.51 20.22 13.48
C ALA A 98 -3.78 18.90 13.81
N ARG A 99 -3.49 18.05 12.82
CA ARG A 99 -2.94 16.70 13.05
C ARG A 99 -1.43 16.67 12.92
N THR A 100 -0.81 15.86 13.76
CA THR A 100 0.62 15.51 13.67
C THR A 100 0.74 14.09 13.15
N ILE A 101 1.44 13.91 12.04
CA ILE A 101 1.68 12.62 11.40
C ILE A 101 3.14 12.24 11.66
N HIS A 102 3.39 11.06 12.25
CA HIS A 102 4.74 10.55 12.42
C HIS A 102 5.18 9.81 11.16
N VAL A 103 6.47 9.89 10.82
CA VAL A 103 7.02 9.11 9.70
C VAL A 103 6.78 7.60 9.87
N HIS A 104 6.79 7.11 11.12
CA HIS A 104 6.47 5.72 11.42
C HIS A 104 5.05 5.32 10.96
N ASP A 105 4.07 6.23 11.09
CA ASP A 105 2.70 5.97 10.65
C ASP A 105 2.64 5.81 9.13
N VAL A 106 3.36 6.68 8.40
CA VAL A 106 3.43 6.62 6.93
C VAL A 106 4.05 5.30 6.46
N TRP A 107 5.14 4.87 7.10
CA TRP A 107 5.79 3.59 6.75
C TRP A 107 4.93 2.39 7.09
N ARG A 108 4.25 2.42 8.23
CA ARG A 108 3.31 1.36 8.61
C ARG A 108 2.19 1.23 7.59
N ILE A 109 1.59 2.36 7.18
CA ILE A 109 0.52 2.37 6.16
C ILE A 109 1.07 1.92 4.81
N HIS A 110 2.25 2.39 4.39
CA HIS A 110 2.86 1.98 3.12
C HIS A 110 3.23 0.49 3.10
N ALA A 111 3.72 -0.07 4.21
CA ALA A 111 4.03 -1.48 4.31
C ALA A 111 2.77 -2.36 4.29
N ALA A 112 1.72 -1.94 4.99
CA ALA A 112 0.46 -2.69 5.10
C ALA A 112 -0.40 -2.60 3.82
N TYR A 113 -0.58 -1.40 3.29
CA TYR A 113 -1.54 -1.13 2.21
C TYR A 113 -0.87 -0.70 0.91
N GLY A 114 0.33 -0.12 0.97
CA GLY A 114 0.97 0.45 -0.21
C GLY A 114 0.41 1.82 -0.55
N ILE A 115 1.31 2.79 -0.53
CA ILE A 115 1.07 4.15 -1.01
C ILE A 115 2.04 4.33 -2.17
N GLU A 116 1.62 3.93 -3.36
CA GLU A 116 2.44 4.06 -4.56
C GLU A 116 2.46 5.51 -5.02
N ILE A 117 3.60 5.96 -5.55
CA ILE A 117 3.72 7.31 -6.10
C ILE A 117 2.82 7.38 -7.34
N LEU A 118 1.88 8.32 -7.34
CA LEU A 118 1.12 8.65 -8.53
C LEU A 118 1.91 9.67 -9.37
N PRO A 119 2.42 9.31 -10.56
CA PRO A 119 3.13 10.26 -11.40
C PRO A 119 2.21 11.42 -11.78
N ALA A 120 2.70 12.66 -11.71
CA ALA A 120 1.89 13.85 -11.98
C ALA A 120 1.22 13.82 -13.36
N VAL A 121 1.87 13.19 -14.36
CA VAL A 121 1.32 13.03 -15.72
C VAL A 121 0.09 12.11 -15.78
N LEU A 122 -0.01 11.15 -14.86
CA LEU A 122 -1.15 10.22 -14.78
C LEU A 122 -2.22 10.73 -13.83
N MET A 123 -1.90 11.67 -12.95
CA MET A 123 -2.77 12.08 -11.84
C MET A 123 -4.18 12.47 -12.28
N THR A 124 -4.34 13.32 -13.31
CA THR A 124 -5.66 13.70 -13.81
C THR A 124 -6.42 12.50 -14.39
N TRP A 125 -5.76 11.68 -15.21
CA TRP A 125 -6.34 10.48 -15.80
C TRP A 125 -6.80 9.47 -14.73
N THR A 126 -5.94 9.20 -13.75
CA THR A 126 -6.22 8.23 -12.68
C THR A 126 -7.34 8.72 -11.75
N LEU A 127 -7.39 10.02 -11.44
CA LEU A 127 -8.46 10.59 -10.61
C LEU A 127 -9.82 10.57 -11.33
N GLU A 128 -9.87 10.88 -12.63
CA GLU A 128 -11.12 10.95 -13.39
C GLU A 128 -11.65 9.59 -13.88
N LEU A 129 -10.77 8.70 -14.39
CA LEU A 129 -11.20 7.46 -15.06
C LEU A 129 -11.15 6.22 -14.18
N GLU A 130 -10.21 6.12 -13.24
CA GLU A 130 -10.16 4.96 -12.34
C GLU A 130 -11.08 5.12 -11.12
N GLY A 131 -11.73 6.28 -10.97
CA GLY A 131 -12.67 6.50 -9.88
C GLY A 131 -12.00 6.45 -8.50
N LEU A 132 -10.73 6.85 -8.39
CA LEU A 132 -10.03 6.89 -7.10
C LEU A 132 -10.69 7.83 -6.09
N THR A 133 -11.48 8.80 -6.56
CA THR A 133 -12.29 9.67 -5.71
C THR A 133 -13.76 9.22 -5.60
N THR A 134 -14.13 8.08 -6.17
CA THR A 134 -15.51 7.59 -6.20
C THR A 134 -15.68 6.23 -5.51
N ARG A 135 -14.61 5.45 -5.36
CA ARG A 135 -14.62 4.14 -4.68
C ARG A 135 -13.46 3.96 -3.72
N PHE A 136 -13.75 3.34 -2.58
CA PHE A 136 -12.77 2.85 -1.63
C PHE A 136 -11.91 1.78 -2.26
N ARG A 137 -10.68 1.71 -1.78
CA ARG A 137 -9.80 0.61 -2.11
C ARG A 137 -10.37 -0.71 -1.61
N SER A 138 -10.10 -1.77 -2.35
CA SER A 138 -10.58 -3.12 -2.04
C SER A 138 -9.99 -3.71 -0.77
N ASP A 139 -8.87 -3.17 -0.28
CA ASP A 139 -8.17 -3.61 0.92
C ASP A 139 -8.54 -2.82 2.20
N LEU A 140 -9.52 -1.91 2.10
CA LEU A 140 -10.12 -1.27 3.26
C LEU A 140 -11.04 -2.27 4.00
N PRO A 141 -10.87 -2.52 5.30
CA PRO A 141 -11.72 -3.45 6.06
C PRO A 141 -13.21 -3.04 6.03
N ASP A 142 -14.09 -4.04 6.14
CA ASP A 142 -15.54 -3.84 6.00
C ASP A 142 -16.14 -3.03 7.16
N ASP A 143 -15.60 -3.17 8.37
CA ASP A 143 -16.02 -2.39 9.55
C ASP A 143 -15.75 -0.90 9.34
N SER A 144 -14.57 -0.58 8.83
CA SER A 144 -14.11 0.75 8.45
C SER A 144 -15.01 1.37 7.40
N ARG A 145 -15.27 0.59 6.34
CA ARG A 145 -16.13 1.00 5.22
C ARG A 145 -17.52 1.36 5.74
N SER A 146 -18.10 0.49 6.57
CA SER A 146 -19.43 0.70 7.15
C SER A 146 -19.46 1.93 8.06
N SER A 147 -18.47 2.07 8.94
CA SER A 147 -18.33 3.22 9.85
C SER A 147 -18.23 4.55 9.10
N ILE A 148 -17.43 4.60 8.03
CA ILE A 148 -17.27 5.79 7.19
C ILE A 148 -18.56 6.13 6.44
N ILE A 149 -19.22 5.14 5.83
CA ILE A 149 -20.47 5.35 5.11
C ILE A 149 -21.54 5.87 6.06
N ASP A 150 -21.74 5.22 7.20
CA ASP A 150 -22.74 5.61 8.18
C ASP A 150 -22.49 7.03 8.69
N ARG A 151 -21.23 7.37 8.96
CA ARG A 151 -20.84 8.73 9.35
C ARG A 151 -21.16 9.75 8.26
N THR A 152 -20.82 9.44 7.01
CA THR A 152 -21.04 10.34 5.87
C THR A 152 -22.54 10.62 5.66
N ILE A 153 -23.38 9.60 5.80
CA ILE A 153 -24.85 9.75 5.71
C ILE A 153 -25.37 10.62 6.86
N ARG A 154 -24.90 10.40 8.09
CA ARG A 154 -25.30 11.20 9.26
C ARG A 154 -24.94 12.68 9.11
N GLU A 155 -23.76 12.97 8.59
CA GLU A 155 -23.27 14.35 8.41
C GLU A 155 -23.89 15.04 7.19
N CYS A 156 -24.32 14.28 6.19
CA CYS A 156 -24.89 14.78 4.95
C CYS A 156 -25.99 13.83 4.42
N GLU A 157 -27.26 14.12 4.76
CA GLU A 157 -28.40 13.31 4.27
C GLU A 157 -28.47 13.28 2.72
N LYS A 158 -28.04 14.36 2.06
CA LYS A 158 -27.96 14.45 0.58
C LYS A 158 -26.95 13.46 -0.02
N CYS A 159 -25.98 13.02 0.77
CA CYS A 159 -24.93 12.10 0.38
C CYS A 159 -25.41 10.63 0.46
N ARG A 160 -26.63 10.35 0.95
CA ARG A 160 -27.19 8.98 1.05
C ARG A 160 -27.21 8.22 -0.28
N HIS A 161 -27.37 8.91 -1.41
CA HIS A 161 -27.43 8.26 -2.71
C HIS A 161 -26.07 7.72 -3.18
N ASP A 162 -24.97 8.36 -2.77
CA ASP A 162 -23.60 7.99 -3.13
C ASP A 162 -22.61 8.42 -2.02
N PRO A 163 -22.64 7.75 -0.85
CA PRO A 163 -21.91 8.20 0.34
C PRO A 163 -20.40 7.99 0.21
N GLU A 164 -19.98 6.95 -0.51
CA GLU A 164 -18.58 6.60 -0.74
C GLU A 164 -17.86 7.67 -1.57
N SER A 165 -18.43 8.01 -2.72
CA SER A 165 -17.93 9.08 -3.59
C SER A 165 -17.96 10.45 -2.90
N ALA A 166 -19.05 10.76 -2.19
CA ALA A 166 -19.16 12.00 -1.43
C ALA A 166 -18.05 12.14 -0.38
N TYR A 167 -17.79 11.07 0.38
CA TYR A 167 -16.71 11.04 1.37
C TYR A 167 -15.34 11.25 0.71
N LEU A 168 -15.03 10.49 -0.34
CA LEU A 168 -13.72 10.54 -1.00
C LEU A 168 -13.46 11.89 -1.68
N HIS A 169 -14.46 12.48 -2.31
CA HIS A 169 -14.35 13.81 -2.90
C HIS A 169 -14.15 14.89 -1.83
N ASN A 170 -14.85 14.80 -0.69
CA ASN A 170 -14.64 15.72 0.44
C ASN A 170 -13.25 15.53 1.08
N LEU A 171 -12.79 14.29 1.22
CA LEU A 171 -11.47 13.95 1.73
C LEU A 171 -10.37 14.50 0.81
N TRP A 172 -10.51 14.35 -0.51
CA TRP A 172 -9.61 14.90 -1.52
C TRP A 172 -9.50 16.42 -1.40
N LYS A 173 -10.64 17.12 -1.43
CA LYS A 173 -10.68 18.59 -1.32
C LYS A 173 -10.10 19.09 0.00
N SER A 174 -10.42 18.44 1.10
CA SER A 174 -9.89 18.79 2.42
C SER A 174 -8.37 18.57 2.50
N SER A 175 -7.87 17.50 1.86
CA SER A 175 -6.44 17.21 1.79
C SER A 175 -5.68 18.25 0.96
N LEU A 176 -6.21 18.63 -0.21
CA LEU A 176 -5.65 19.71 -1.02
C LEU A 176 -5.63 21.03 -0.26
N ALA A 177 -6.73 21.39 0.41
CA ALA A 177 -6.82 22.61 1.21
C ALA A 177 -5.80 22.61 2.38
N ALA A 178 -5.68 21.50 3.09
CA ALA A 178 -4.73 21.36 4.20
C ALA A 178 -3.27 21.45 3.74
N CYS A 179 -2.96 20.98 2.53
CA CYS A 179 -1.65 21.06 1.90
C CYS A 179 -1.41 22.34 1.09
N GLN A 180 -2.41 23.24 0.99
CA GLN A 180 -2.37 24.46 0.17
C GLN A 180 -2.09 24.18 -1.31
N LEU A 181 -2.67 23.10 -1.84
CA LEU A 181 -2.53 22.67 -3.23
C LEU A 181 -3.80 23.01 -4.02
N SER A 182 -3.61 23.34 -5.31
CA SER A 182 -4.72 23.52 -6.25
C SER A 182 -5.26 22.17 -6.71
N ASP A 183 -6.57 22.11 -6.98
CA ASP A 183 -7.18 20.90 -7.54
C ASP A 183 -6.85 20.76 -9.03
N PRO A 184 -6.11 19.72 -9.44
CA PRO A 184 -5.76 19.51 -10.85
C PRO A 184 -6.98 19.16 -11.73
N VAL A 185 -8.11 18.77 -11.13
CA VAL A 185 -9.32 18.34 -11.83
C VAL A 185 -10.31 19.50 -12.04
N SER A 186 -10.27 20.53 -11.19
CA SER A 186 -11.22 21.67 -11.25
C SER A 186 -11.02 22.64 -12.44
N GLY A 187 -10.00 22.43 -13.28
CA GLY A 187 -9.60 23.37 -14.35
C GLY A 187 -9.83 22.90 -15.79
N LEU A 188 -10.38 21.71 -16.03
CA LEU A 188 -10.54 21.15 -17.38
C LEU A 188 -12.03 20.91 -17.71
N PRO A 189 -12.46 21.14 -18.96
CA PRO A 189 -13.80 20.75 -19.38
C PRO A 189 -13.91 19.23 -19.28
N SER A 190 -14.95 18.73 -18.60
CA SER A 190 -15.26 17.30 -18.54
C SER A 190 -15.20 16.71 -19.95
N PHE A 191 -14.29 15.78 -20.18
CA PHE A 191 -14.30 14.96 -21.39
C PHE A 191 -15.45 13.95 -21.30
N HIS A 192 -16.69 14.46 -21.41
CA HIS A 192 -17.80 13.62 -21.80
C HIS A 192 -17.56 13.16 -23.23
N ALA A 193 -17.57 11.85 -23.46
CA ALA A 193 -17.72 11.31 -24.80
C ALA A 193 -18.93 11.98 -25.48
N PRO A 194 -18.84 12.38 -26.76
CA PRO A 194 -19.91 13.10 -27.41
C PRO A 194 -21.12 12.17 -27.59
N ASP A 195 -22.17 12.39 -26.79
CA ASP A 195 -23.49 11.82 -27.02
C ASP A 195 -24.24 12.74 -28.01
N PRO A 196 -24.63 12.27 -29.21
CA PRO A 196 -25.26 13.09 -30.22
C PRO A 196 -26.73 13.29 -29.85
N GLY A 197 -26.98 14.28 -28.99
CA GLY A 197 -28.29 14.91 -28.88
C GLY A 197 -28.85 14.97 -27.47
N ARG A 198 -28.52 16.05 -26.74
CA ARG A 198 -29.53 16.77 -25.96
C ARG A 198 -29.04 18.14 -25.50
N SER A 199 -29.94 19.10 -25.69
CA SER A 199 -29.84 20.51 -25.33
C SER A 199 -29.51 20.73 -23.85
N ALA A 200 -28.69 21.74 -23.62
CA ALA A 200 -28.25 22.28 -22.35
C ALA A 200 -29.38 22.49 -21.33
N ASN A 201 -29.11 22.11 -20.07
CA ASN A 201 -29.43 22.85 -18.85
C ASN A 201 -28.84 22.11 -17.63
N ALA A 202 -27.55 22.32 -17.36
CA ALA A 202 -26.94 21.92 -16.10
C ALA A 202 -26.92 23.12 -15.15
N SER A 203 -27.98 23.24 -14.35
CA SER A 203 -28.03 24.15 -13.19
C SER A 203 -26.93 23.75 -12.21
N GLY A 204 -26.05 24.69 -11.87
CA GLY A 204 -24.96 24.50 -10.93
C GLY A 204 -25.46 24.01 -9.57
N TYR A 205 -25.17 22.75 -9.24
CA TYR A 205 -25.36 22.20 -7.91
C TYR A 205 -24.25 22.72 -6.99
N LYS A 206 -24.54 23.83 -6.31
CA LYS A 206 -23.74 24.30 -5.18
C LYS A 206 -24.06 23.39 -3.99
N VAL A 207 -23.36 22.26 -3.87
CA VAL A 207 -23.40 21.45 -2.65
C VAL A 207 -22.79 22.29 -1.55
N ALA A 208 -23.60 22.61 -0.54
CA ALA A 208 -23.12 23.27 0.67
C ALA A 208 -22.06 22.35 1.30
N LEU A 209 -20.82 22.83 1.31
CA LEU A 209 -19.69 22.16 1.94
C LEU A 209 -20.00 21.98 3.43
N VAL A 210 -20.17 20.73 3.86
CA VAL A 210 -20.02 20.39 5.27
C VAL A 210 -18.51 20.23 5.48
N PRO A 211 -17.87 21.05 6.33
CA PRO A 211 -16.48 20.79 6.69
C PRO A 211 -16.45 19.40 7.30
N VAL A 212 -15.71 18.48 6.68
CA VAL A 212 -15.36 17.22 7.31
C VAL A 212 -14.37 17.61 8.41
N ASP A 213 -14.90 17.84 9.61
CA ASP A 213 -14.07 17.95 10.80
C ASP A 213 -13.38 16.59 10.96
N LEU A 214 -12.08 16.59 10.64
CA LEU A 214 -11.18 15.56 11.14
C LEU A 214 -11.31 15.62 12.66
N PRO A 215 -11.89 14.60 13.31
CA PRO A 215 -12.32 14.72 14.71
C PRO A 215 -11.13 15.16 15.54
N MET A 216 -11.33 16.26 16.26
CA MET A 216 -10.31 17.03 16.97
C MET A 216 -9.62 16.24 18.10
N ASP A 217 -10.21 15.11 18.52
CA ASP A 217 -9.83 14.40 19.73
C ASP A 217 -9.35 12.96 19.49
N ARG A 218 -9.01 12.59 18.25
CA ARG A 218 -8.50 11.24 17.95
C ARG A 218 -7.25 11.24 17.08
N THR A 219 -6.21 10.60 17.60
CA THR A 219 -4.93 10.33 16.95
C THR A 219 -5.10 9.32 15.82
N MET A 220 -4.09 9.19 14.94
CA MET A 220 -4.07 8.11 13.93
C MET A 220 -4.03 6.72 14.59
N GLY A 221 -3.56 6.63 15.85
CA GLY A 221 -3.64 5.44 16.69
C GLY A 221 -5.08 5.03 16.98
N ASP A 222 -5.94 5.97 17.35
CA ASP A 222 -7.37 5.68 17.63
C ASP A 222 -8.13 5.17 16.40
N TRP A 223 -7.69 5.56 15.20
CA TRP A 223 -8.23 5.02 13.96
C TRP A 223 -7.75 3.57 13.79
N LEU A 224 -6.45 3.31 13.92
CA LEU A 224 -5.91 1.95 13.83
C LEU A 224 -6.41 1.01 14.91
N ASP A 225 -6.67 1.48 16.12
CA ASP A 225 -7.24 0.68 17.21
C ASP A 225 -8.69 0.25 16.88
N SER A 226 -9.47 1.13 16.23
CA SER A 226 -10.79 0.78 15.72
C SER A 226 -10.76 -0.16 14.49
N GLU A 227 -9.71 -0.06 13.68
CA GLU A 227 -9.50 -0.88 12.47
C GLU A 227 -8.88 -2.25 12.77
N THR A 228 -8.27 -2.41 13.96
CA THR A 228 -7.53 -3.62 14.36
C THR A 228 -8.14 -4.34 15.57
N GLY A 229 -9.26 -3.85 16.10
CA GLY A 229 -10.00 -4.48 17.20
C GLY A 229 -9.25 -4.50 18.54
N SER A 230 -8.26 -3.63 18.75
CA SER A 230 -7.52 -3.57 20.01
C SER A 230 -8.05 -2.47 20.91
N VAL A 231 -8.70 -2.84 22.01
CA VAL A 231 -8.99 -1.93 23.14
C VAL A 231 -7.75 -1.89 24.02
N LEU A 232 -7.01 -0.78 24.01
CA LEU A 232 -6.03 -0.48 25.05
C LEU A 232 -6.63 0.54 26.03
N VAL A 233 -7.46 0.05 26.95
CA VAL A 233 -7.72 0.68 28.25
C VAL A 233 -7.83 -0.43 29.29
N GLU A 234 -6.85 -0.49 30.20
CA GLU A 234 -7.12 -0.23 31.61
C GLU A 234 -6.74 1.23 31.90
#